data_AF-A0A5A7NE82-F1
#
_entry.id   AF-A0A5A7NE82-F1
#
_cell.length_a   1.000
_cell.length_b   1.000
_cell.length_c   1.000
_cell.angle_alpha   90.00
_cell.angle_beta   90.00
_cell.angle_gamma   90.00
#
_symmetry.space_group_name_H-M   'P 1'
#
loop_
_entity.id
_entity.type
_entity.pdbx_description
1 polymer ?
#
loop_
_entity_poly.entity_id
_entity_poly.type
_entity_poly.pdbx_seq_one_letter_code
_entity_poly.pdbx_strand_id
1 'polypeptide(L)'
;MASQMQSADVERSTIDLASRSGDVGLRATGTVIRFDGYLALYQEGRDDEEDEAQAHLPAVQIGEDVKTLAVNPAQHFTEPPPRFTEASLVKKLEELGIGRPSTYASILDVLSARNYVRLEKKRFIPEDKGRLVTAFLESFFARYVEYDFTAKLESQLDDVSAGTAQWKAVLRDFWSAFKPRTDEVLAERNTNILEKLNETLGTFLFKSEEENADPRQCPACENGRLSLKTGRYGAFIGCSNYPDCRYTRQFSDNGSDAAALATSDGPKILGQDPESGADISLRAGRFGPYLQKGEALEKGEKPPRASIPQDIAIDDIDLPMALKLLSLPREVGMHPESGKPVFANIGRYGPYVQHEKTYGKLSSTEEVFSVGMNRAVAALAERAKGRAPAKAEMKALGDHPETGKPVRVMDGRYGPYVSHDKINATLPKDTDPLALEMDQALDILAAKIAKSGQSPAKKAPAKKAPAKKAPAKTAAKKPAAKKAPAKKPAAKKPAVKKPAAKKASGASS
;
A
#
# COMPACT_ATOMS: atom_id res chain seq x y z
N MET A 1 -4.90 -29.30 30.60
CA MET A 1 -5.83 -30.37 31.04
C MET A 1 -5.71 -31.58 30.14
N ALA A 2 -5.97 -31.47 28.83
CA ALA A 2 -5.77 -32.57 27.88
C ALA A 2 -4.33 -33.14 27.88
N SER A 3 -3.30 -32.28 28.02
CA SER A 3 -1.89 -32.68 28.09
C SER A 3 -1.49 -33.54 29.30
N GLN A 4 -2.38 -33.77 30.26
CA GLN A 4 -2.17 -34.63 31.44
C GLN A 4 -3.13 -35.83 31.47
N MET A 5 -3.95 -35.99 30.43
CA MET A 5 -4.87 -37.12 30.30
C MET A 5 -4.15 -38.30 29.63
N GLN A 6 -4.73 -39.49 29.77
CA GLN A 6 -4.26 -40.69 29.09
C GLN A 6 -4.35 -40.52 27.56
N SER A 7 -3.41 -41.14 26.84
CA SER A 7 -3.44 -41.21 25.37
C SER A 7 -4.73 -41.86 24.86
N ALA A 8 -5.18 -41.43 23.68
CA ALA A 8 -6.25 -42.12 22.97
C ALA A 8 -5.75 -43.46 22.41
N ASP A 9 -6.56 -44.51 22.52
CA ASP A 9 -6.30 -45.80 21.89
C ASP A 9 -7.06 -45.87 20.57
N VAL A 10 -6.33 -45.99 19.47
CA VAL A 10 -6.89 -46.04 18.12
C VAL A 10 -6.52 -47.37 17.48
N GLU A 11 -7.52 -48.08 16.99
CA GLU A 11 -7.33 -49.29 16.20
C GLU A 11 -7.42 -48.92 14.72
N ARG A 12 -6.36 -49.25 13.97
CA ARG A 12 -6.32 -49.09 12.52
C ARG A 12 -6.42 -50.45 11.86
N SER A 13 -7.47 -50.65 11.07
CA SER A 13 -7.70 -51.88 10.31
C SER A 13 -7.45 -51.60 8.83
N THR A 14 -6.73 -52.50 8.17
CA THR A 14 -6.52 -52.44 6.71
C THR A 14 -7.02 -53.75 6.11
N ILE A 15 -7.90 -53.68 5.13
CA ILE A 15 -8.44 -54.82 4.40
C ILE A 15 -7.93 -54.73 2.97
N ASP A 16 -7.16 -55.74 2.56
CA ASP A 16 -6.73 -55.92 1.18
C ASP A 16 -7.64 -56.96 0.51
N LEU A 17 -8.28 -56.56 -0.59
CA LEU A 17 -9.18 -57.41 -1.37
C LEU A 17 -8.53 -57.69 -2.73
N ALA A 18 -8.52 -58.95 -3.13
CA ALA A 18 -8.04 -59.37 -4.44
C ALA A 18 -9.19 -59.97 -5.26
N SER A 19 -9.19 -59.74 -6.57
CA SER A 19 -10.10 -60.46 -7.47
C SER A 19 -9.74 -61.96 -7.48
N ARG A 20 -10.72 -62.82 -7.77
CA ARG A 20 -10.48 -64.27 -7.95
C ARG A 20 -9.48 -64.58 -9.06
N SER A 21 -9.33 -63.68 -10.03
CA SER A 21 -8.36 -63.80 -11.11
C SER A 21 -6.96 -63.29 -10.74
N GLY A 22 -6.82 -62.52 -9.66
CA GLY A 22 -5.56 -61.91 -9.21
C GLY A 22 -5.17 -60.62 -9.93
N ASP A 23 -5.97 -60.16 -10.90
CA ASP A 23 -5.61 -59.00 -11.75
C ASP A 23 -5.92 -57.64 -11.12
N VAL A 24 -6.75 -57.60 -10.06
CA VAL A 24 -7.19 -56.37 -9.41
C VAL A 24 -7.01 -56.48 -7.90
N GLY A 25 -6.32 -55.49 -7.32
CA GLY A 25 -6.19 -55.29 -5.88
C GLY A 25 -6.92 -54.03 -5.44
N LEU A 26 -7.73 -54.14 -4.39
CA LEU A 26 -8.42 -53.03 -3.73
C LEU A 26 -7.95 -52.97 -2.27
N ARG A 27 -7.80 -51.76 -1.73
CA ARG A 27 -7.40 -51.55 -0.33
C ARG A 27 -8.40 -50.63 0.35
N ALA A 28 -8.89 -51.04 1.50
CA ALA A 28 -9.68 -50.22 2.39
C ALA A 28 -8.91 -50.03 3.71
N THR A 29 -8.79 -48.79 4.18
CA THR A 29 -8.20 -48.47 5.48
C THR A 29 -9.26 -47.78 6.33
N GLY A 30 -9.41 -48.24 7.57
CA GLY A 30 -10.33 -47.67 8.54
C GLY A 30 -9.66 -47.49 9.88
N THR A 31 -10.16 -46.54 10.65
CA THR A 31 -9.67 -46.24 11.99
C THR A 31 -10.85 -46.12 12.94
N VAL A 32 -10.77 -46.79 14.08
CA VAL A 32 -11.78 -46.74 15.14
C VAL A 32 -11.11 -46.37 16.45
N ILE A 33 -11.61 -45.33 17.11
CA ILE A 33 -11.15 -44.96 18.45
C ILE A 33 -11.76 -45.96 19.44
N ARG A 34 -10.91 -46.69 20.16
CA ARG A 34 -11.31 -47.63 21.22
C ARG A 34 -11.46 -46.94 22.57
N PHE A 35 -10.64 -45.93 22.79
CA PHE A 35 -10.66 -45.10 23.99
C PHE A 35 -10.26 -43.67 23.64
N ASP A 36 -11.11 -42.71 23.96
CA ASP A 36 -10.94 -41.32 23.52
C ASP A 36 -9.77 -40.60 24.22
N GLY A 37 -9.41 -40.99 25.44
CA GLY A 37 -8.33 -40.37 26.19
C GLY A 37 -8.44 -38.83 26.22
N TYR A 38 -7.36 -38.14 25.89
CA TYR A 38 -7.32 -36.67 25.80
C TYR A 38 -8.21 -36.08 24.69
N LEU A 39 -8.60 -36.86 23.67
CA LEU A 39 -9.45 -36.40 22.55
C LEU A 39 -10.88 -36.09 23.01
N ALA A 40 -11.30 -36.61 24.16
CA ALA A 40 -12.57 -36.25 24.79
C ALA A 40 -12.64 -34.78 25.21
N LEU A 41 -11.47 -34.16 25.46
CA LEU A 41 -11.37 -32.77 25.92
C LEU A 41 -10.79 -31.83 24.85
N TYR A 42 -9.90 -32.33 23.98
CA TYR A 42 -9.23 -31.49 22.99
C TYR A 42 -9.00 -32.22 21.68
N GLN A 43 -9.45 -31.62 20.59
CA GLN A 43 -9.16 -32.05 19.23
C GLN A 43 -8.55 -30.86 18.49
N GLU A 44 -7.38 -31.07 17.90
CA GLU A 44 -6.71 -30.03 17.12
C GLU A 44 -7.48 -29.78 15.82
N GLY A 45 -7.82 -28.52 15.53
CA GLY A 45 -8.48 -28.16 14.29
C GLY A 45 -7.52 -28.37 13.11
N ARG A 46 -7.99 -29.00 12.04
CA ARG A 46 -7.26 -29.06 10.76
C ARG A 46 -7.53 -27.78 9.98
N ASP A 47 -6.50 -27.24 9.33
CA ASP A 47 -6.59 -26.02 8.51
C ASP A 47 -7.40 -26.22 7.22
N ASP A 48 -7.57 -27.47 6.81
CA ASP A 48 -8.42 -27.95 5.73
C ASP A 48 -9.25 -29.12 6.26
N GLU A 49 -10.59 -28.99 6.21
CA GLU A 49 -11.52 -30.09 6.46
C GLU A 49 -11.49 -31.02 5.24
N GLU A 50 -10.44 -31.83 5.12
CA GLU A 50 -10.60 -33.07 4.36
C GLU A 50 -11.53 -33.95 5.18
N ASP A 51 -12.74 -34.18 4.65
CA ASP A 51 -13.71 -35.18 5.11
C ASP A 51 -13.09 -36.59 4.97
N GLU A 52 -12.03 -36.88 5.72
CA GLU A 52 -11.71 -38.24 6.13
C GLU A 52 -12.76 -38.64 7.15
N ALA A 53 -13.98 -38.88 6.69
CA ALA A 53 -14.98 -39.58 7.48
C ALA A 53 -14.29 -40.83 8.02
N GLN A 54 -14.20 -40.95 9.36
CA GLN A 54 -13.61 -42.12 10.01
C GLN A 54 -14.32 -43.35 9.49
N ALA A 55 -13.68 -44.04 8.54
CA ALA A 55 -14.31 -45.14 7.84
C ALA A 55 -14.31 -46.34 8.80
N HIS A 56 -15.46 -46.58 9.43
CA HIS A 56 -15.67 -47.79 10.20
C HIS A 56 -15.73 -48.99 9.24
N LEU A 57 -14.70 -49.83 9.30
CA LEU A 57 -14.68 -51.06 8.52
C LEU A 57 -15.43 -52.19 9.26
N PRO A 58 -16.18 -53.03 8.53
CA PRO A 58 -16.80 -54.21 9.10
C PRO A 58 -15.74 -55.24 9.51
N ALA A 59 -16.06 -56.09 10.49
CA ALA A 59 -15.25 -57.26 10.79
C ALA A 59 -15.35 -58.27 9.64
N VAL A 60 -14.21 -58.69 9.11
CA VAL A 60 -14.09 -59.66 8.01
C VAL A 60 -13.05 -60.73 8.35
N GLN A 61 -13.17 -61.91 7.76
CA GLN A 61 -12.19 -62.99 7.89
C GLN A 61 -11.39 -63.21 6.60
N ILE A 62 -10.19 -63.77 6.74
CA ILE A 62 -9.36 -64.14 5.59
C ILE A 62 -10.08 -65.23 4.79
N GLY A 63 -10.28 -64.97 3.49
CA GLY A 63 -10.97 -65.88 2.57
C GLY A 63 -12.49 -65.70 2.51
N GLU A 64 -13.04 -64.70 3.19
CA GLU A 64 -14.46 -64.36 3.10
C GLU A 64 -14.83 -63.76 1.72
N ASP A 65 -15.91 -64.27 1.12
CA ASP A 65 -16.41 -63.78 -0.17
C ASP A 65 -17.17 -62.45 0.02
N VAL A 66 -16.69 -61.38 -0.61
CA VAL A 66 -17.37 -60.06 -0.63
C VAL A 66 -18.12 -59.83 -1.94
N LYS A 67 -19.30 -59.20 -1.86
CA LYS A 67 -20.09 -58.83 -3.03
C LYS A 67 -19.84 -57.38 -3.43
N THR A 68 -19.50 -57.14 -4.69
CA THR A 68 -19.45 -55.79 -5.25
C THR A 68 -20.86 -55.21 -5.34
N LEU A 69 -21.11 -54.11 -4.64
CA LEU A 69 -22.40 -53.40 -4.69
C LEU A 69 -22.43 -52.36 -5.82
N ALA A 70 -21.39 -51.54 -5.91
CA ALA A 70 -21.25 -50.48 -6.89
C ALA A 70 -19.78 -50.26 -7.25
N VAL A 71 -19.53 -49.77 -8.46
CA VAL A 71 -18.21 -49.34 -8.93
C VAL A 71 -18.34 -47.88 -9.34
N ASN A 72 -17.69 -46.99 -8.58
CA ASN A 72 -17.74 -45.55 -8.80
C ASN A 72 -16.40 -45.07 -9.38
N PRO A 73 -16.28 -44.89 -10.71
CA PRO A 73 -15.09 -44.31 -11.29
C PRO A 73 -15.01 -42.83 -10.89
N ALA A 74 -13.92 -42.44 -10.24
CA ALA A 74 -13.63 -41.06 -9.90
C ALA A 74 -12.35 -40.60 -10.61
N GLN A 75 -12.41 -39.42 -11.23
CA GLN A 75 -11.25 -38.76 -11.80
C GLN A 75 -10.71 -37.76 -10.77
N HIS A 76 -9.42 -37.88 -10.45
CA HIS A 76 -8.73 -36.95 -9.56
C HIS A 76 -7.65 -36.19 -10.33
N PHE A 77 -7.38 -34.97 -9.88
CA PHE A 77 -6.28 -34.14 -10.36
C PHE A 77 -5.29 -33.92 -9.22
N THR A 78 -4.04 -33.63 -9.56
CA THR A 78 -3.06 -33.21 -8.55
C THR A 78 -3.36 -31.78 -8.16
N GLU A 79 -3.45 -31.54 -6.86
CA GLU A 79 -3.61 -30.19 -6.34
C GLU A 79 -2.24 -29.53 -6.13
N PRO A 80 -2.12 -28.22 -6.40
CA PRO A 80 -0.91 -27.50 -6.06
C PRO A 80 -0.75 -27.42 -4.53
N PRO A 81 0.48 -27.24 -4.02
CA PRO A 81 0.70 -27.04 -2.59
C PRO A 81 -0.19 -25.92 -2.02
N PRO A 82 -0.85 -26.14 -0.87
CA PRO A 82 -1.72 -25.15 -0.29
C PRO A 82 -0.94 -23.89 0.08
N ARG A 83 -1.59 -22.73 -0.05
CA ARG A 83 -1.01 -21.48 0.43
C ARG A 83 -0.97 -21.47 1.96
N PHE A 84 -0.08 -20.65 2.51
CA PHE A 84 0.02 -20.48 3.96
C PHE A 84 -1.21 -19.79 4.56
N THR A 85 -1.66 -20.30 5.69
CA THR A 85 -2.47 -19.61 6.71
C THR A 85 -1.57 -18.83 7.65
N GLU A 86 -2.15 -18.03 8.54
CA GLU A 86 -1.40 -17.47 9.68
C GLU A 86 -0.77 -18.58 10.52
N ALA A 87 -1.53 -19.62 10.85
CA ALA A 87 -1.06 -20.74 11.67
C ALA A 87 0.07 -21.52 10.98
N SER A 88 -0.11 -21.93 9.72
CA SER A 88 0.91 -22.69 9.00
C SER A 88 2.14 -21.87 8.64
N LEU A 89 2.00 -20.55 8.44
CA LEU A 89 3.17 -19.67 8.29
C LEU A 89 3.96 -19.56 9.61
N VAL A 90 3.27 -19.36 10.74
CA VAL A 90 3.93 -19.31 12.07
C VAL A 90 4.61 -20.64 12.38
N LYS A 91 3.95 -21.77 12.13
CA LYS A 91 4.55 -23.10 12.26
C LYS A 91 5.80 -23.23 11.39
N LYS A 92 5.76 -22.75 10.14
CA LYS A 92 6.93 -22.80 9.25
C LYS A 92 8.07 -21.90 9.73
N LEU A 93 7.76 -20.72 10.25
CA LEU A 93 8.76 -19.81 10.84
C LEU A 93 9.43 -20.45 12.06
N GLU A 94 8.64 -21.10 12.93
CA GLU A 94 9.14 -21.84 14.10
C GLU A 94 10.04 -23.02 13.70
N GLU A 95 9.61 -23.84 12.74
CA GLU A 95 10.41 -24.96 12.19
C GLU A 95 11.76 -24.49 11.63
N LEU A 96 11.80 -23.31 11.01
CA LEU A 96 13.01 -22.71 10.45
C LEU A 96 13.82 -21.92 11.48
N GLY A 97 13.35 -21.80 12.72
CA GLY A 97 14.00 -21.01 13.78
C GLY A 97 14.00 -19.49 13.54
N ILE A 98 13.11 -19.01 12.67
CA ILE A 98 12.99 -17.60 12.28
C ILE A 98 11.89 -16.94 13.12
N GLY A 99 12.23 -15.88 13.83
CA GLY A 99 11.32 -15.22 14.76
C GLY A 99 11.17 -15.97 16.09
N ARG A 100 10.37 -15.40 17.00
CA ARG A 100 10.14 -15.85 18.37
C ARG A 100 8.66 -15.67 18.72
N PRO A 101 8.14 -16.29 19.80
CA PRO A 101 6.75 -16.10 20.22
C PRO A 101 6.32 -14.63 20.37
N SER A 102 7.27 -13.74 20.72
CA SER A 102 7.05 -12.30 20.82
C SER A 102 7.01 -11.56 19.47
N THR A 103 7.48 -12.17 18.38
CA THR A 103 7.62 -11.50 17.08
C THR A 103 6.70 -12.05 16.00
N TYR A 104 6.16 -13.27 16.12
CA TYR A 104 5.30 -13.88 15.08
C TYR A 104 4.14 -12.98 14.65
N ALA A 105 3.33 -12.50 15.59
CA ALA A 105 2.21 -11.61 15.27
C ALA A 105 2.69 -10.32 14.57
N SER A 106 3.75 -9.70 15.09
CA SER A 106 4.30 -8.48 14.51
C SER A 106 4.88 -8.66 13.10
N ILE A 107 5.43 -9.84 12.78
CA ILE A 107 5.92 -10.18 11.45
C ILE A 107 4.73 -10.20 10.47
N LEU A 108 3.65 -10.93 10.81
CA LEU A 108 2.45 -11.02 9.97
C LEU A 108 1.80 -9.65 9.76
N ASP A 109 1.70 -8.85 10.82
CA ASP A 109 1.15 -7.50 10.78
C ASP A 109 1.95 -6.60 9.84
N VAL A 110 3.29 -6.63 9.93
CA VAL A 110 4.16 -5.79 9.09
C VAL A 110 4.10 -6.23 7.63
N LEU A 111 4.06 -7.53 7.35
CA LEU A 111 3.95 -8.05 5.98
C LEU A 111 2.64 -7.57 5.32
N SER A 112 1.54 -7.59 6.06
CA SER A 112 0.23 -7.14 5.58
C SER A 112 0.16 -5.61 5.50
N ALA A 113 0.57 -4.88 6.54
CA ALA A 113 0.50 -3.43 6.60
C ALA A 113 1.39 -2.72 5.56
N ARG A 114 2.43 -3.40 5.05
CA ARG A 114 3.30 -2.89 3.99
C ARG A 114 2.87 -3.32 2.58
N ASN A 115 1.77 -4.06 2.46
CA ASN A 115 1.26 -4.60 1.20
C ASN A 115 2.30 -5.49 0.50
N TYR A 116 2.98 -6.35 1.27
CA TYR A 116 3.82 -7.41 0.69
C TYR A 116 3.01 -8.68 0.44
N VAL A 117 2.04 -8.94 1.32
CA VAL A 117 1.07 -10.01 1.22
C VAL A 117 -0.31 -9.45 1.51
N ARG A 118 -1.33 -10.11 0.99
CA ARG A 118 -2.73 -9.87 1.35
C ARG A 118 -3.34 -11.17 1.85
N LEU A 119 -4.25 -11.06 2.81
CA LEU A 119 -4.99 -12.21 3.30
C LEU A 119 -6.30 -12.33 2.51
N GLU A 120 -6.48 -13.46 1.82
CA GLU A 120 -7.71 -13.77 1.11
C GLU A 120 -8.19 -15.16 1.54
N LYS A 121 -9.45 -15.28 2.00
CA LYS A 121 -10.01 -16.55 2.51
C LYS A 121 -9.08 -17.24 3.54
N LYS A 122 -8.51 -16.45 4.46
CA LYS A 122 -7.53 -16.90 5.48
C LYS A 122 -6.22 -17.49 4.93
N ARG A 123 -5.91 -17.24 3.66
CA ARG A 123 -4.67 -17.69 3.01
C ARG A 123 -3.87 -16.47 2.54
N PHE A 124 -2.56 -16.47 2.75
CA PHE A 124 -1.68 -15.41 2.29
C PHE A 124 -1.46 -15.49 0.79
N ILE A 125 -1.65 -14.37 0.11
CA ILE A 125 -1.36 -14.18 -1.30
C ILE A 125 -0.26 -13.12 -1.41
N PRO A 126 0.90 -13.45 -1.99
CA PRO A 126 1.97 -12.47 -2.19
C PRO A 126 1.57 -11.43 -3.25
N GLU A 127 1.71 -10.15 -2.91
CA GLU A 127 1.49 -9.05 -3.85
C GLU A 127 2.73 -8.79 -4.72
N ASP A 128 2.53 -8.06 -5.82
CA ASP A 128 3.60 -7.71 -6.76
C ASP A 128 4.75 -6.95 -6.07
N LYS A 129 4.42 -6.08 -5.12
CA LYS A 129 5.41 -5.35 -4.32
C LYS A 129 6.23 -6.28 -3.44
N GLY A 130 5.60 -7.29 -2.82
CA GLY A 130 6.28 -8.32 -2.04
C GLY A 130 7.27 -9.09 -2.91
N ARG A 131 6.82 -9.57 -4.07
CA ARG A 131 7.65 -10.29 -5.05
C ARG A 131 8.83 -9.44 -5.53
N LEU A 132 8.60 -8.15 -5.81
CA LEU A 132 9.64 -7.23 -6.25
C LEU A 132 10.74 -7.06 -5.20
N VAL A 133 10.35 -6.86 -3.94
CA VAL A 133 11.30 -6.74 -2.83
C VAL A 133 12.04 -8.05 -2.61
N THR A 134 11.36 -9.20 -2.63
CA THR A 134 11.99 -10.51 -2.49
C THR A 134 13.03 -10.73 -3.59
N ALA A 135 12.70 -10.53 -4.86
CA ALA A 135 13.65 -10.71 -5.95
C ALA A 135 14.85 -9.75 -5.87
N PHE A 136 14.64 -8.51 -5.41
CA PHE A 136 15.74 -7.58 -5.15
C PHE A 136 16.66 -8.09 -4.04
N LEU A 137 16.09 -8.52 -2.92
CA LEU A 137 16.88 -9.01 -1.79
C LEU A 137 17.58 -10.33 -2.12
N GLU A 138 16.95 -11.26 -2.85
CA GLU A 138 17.59 -12.50 -3.30
C GLU A 138 18.73 -12.22 -4.28
N SER A 139 18.58 -11.25 -5.19
CA SER A 139 19.61 -10.95 -6.19
C SER A 139 20.82 -10.21 -5.60
N PHE A 140 20.58 -9.29 -4.66
CA PHE A 140 21.62 -8.38 -4.17
C PHE A 140 22.02 -8.64 -2.71
N PHE A 141 21.18 -9.30 -1.92
CA PHE A 141 21.39 -9.53 -0.48
C PHE A 141 21.11 -10.98 -0.07
N ALA A 142 21.31 -11.97 -0.96
CA ALA A 142 21.00 -13.40 -0.75
C ALA A 142 21.31 -13.90 0.67
N ARG A 143 22.55 -13.71 1.13
CA ARG A 143 23.00 -14.08 2.49
C ARG A 143 22.08 -13.59 3.61
N TYR A 144 21.49 -12.40 3.48
CA TYR A 144 20.67 -11.79 4.51
C TYR A 144 19.19 -12.19 4.45
N VAL A 145 18.76 -12.92 3.42
CA VAL A 145 17.41 -13.50 3.29
C VAL A 145 17.40 -15.02 3.33
N GLU A 146 18.57 -15.65 3.39
CA GLU A 146 18.70 -17.08 3.68
C GLU A 146 18.10 -17.42 5.06
N TYR A 147 17.37 -18.52 5.10
CA TYR A 147 16.70 -18.98 6.33
C TYR A 147 17.70 -19.25 7.45
N ASP A 148 18.78 -19.98 7.16
CA ASP A 148 19.81 -20.34 8.13
C ASP A 148 20.52 -19.12 8.72
N PHE A 149 20.77 -18.09 7.90
CA PHE A 149 21.37 -16.85 8.39
C PHE A 149 20.46 -16.16 9.40
N THR A 150 19.18 -16.07 9.09
CA THR A 150 18.19 -15.42 9.95
C THR A 150 18.01 -16.18 11.25
N ALA A 151 17.88 -17.51 11.20
CA ALA A 151 17.78 -18.37 12.37
C ALA A 151 19.02 -18.28 13.28
N LYS A 152 20.21 -18.21 12.67
CA LYS A 152 21.47 -18.01 13.40
C LYS A 152 21.52 -16.64 14.07
N LEU A 153 21.06 -15.58 13.41
CA LEU A 153 21.02 -14.25 14.00
C LEU A 153 20.10 -14.22 15.24
N GLU A 154 18.93 -14.85 15.16
CA GLU A 154 18.04 -14.98 16.32
C GLU A 154 18.71 -15.73 17.47
N SER A 155 19.42 -16.82 17.17
CA SER A 155 20.19 -17.57 18.18
C SER A 155 21.30 -16.72 18.83
N GLN A 156 21.97 -15.86 18.07
CA GLN A 156 22.96 -14.92 18.62
C GLN A 156 22.32 -13.87 19.54
N LEU A 157 21.08 -13.46 19.28
CA LEU A 157 20.35 -12.55 20.16
C LEU A 157 19.92 -13.26 21.46
N ASP A 158 19.61 -14.56 21.40
CA ASP A 158 19.36 -15.37 22.60
C ASP A 158 20.65 -15.52 23.44
N ASP A 159 21.81 -15.76 22.81
CA ASP A 159 23.11 -15.79 23.50
C ASP A 159 23.43 -14.46 24.20
N VAL A 160 23.12 -13.33 23.56
CA VAL A 160 23.25 -12.01 24.18
C VAL A 160 22.34 -11.89 25.40
N SER A 161 21.10 -12.34 25.29
CA SER A 161 20.12 -12.30 26.37
C SER A 161 20.49 -13.22 27.54
N ALA A 162 21.14 -14.35 27.25
CA ALA A 162 21.69 -15.28 28.23
C ALA A 162 23.02 -14.79 28.86
N GLY A 163 23.62 -13.73 28.33
CA GLY A 163 24.90 -13.20 28.79
C GLY A 163 26.13 -13.99 28.31
N THR A 164 25.95 -14.93 27.37
CA THR A 164 27.03 -15.72 26.77
C THR A 164 27.71 -14.99 25.60
N ALA A 165 27.08 -13.94 25.04
CA ALA A 165 27.64 -13.09 24.00
C ALA A 165 27.57 -11.59 24.33
N GLN A 166 28.54 -10.82 23.83
CA GLN A 166 28.57 -9.36 23.97
C GLN A 166 27.79 -8.69 22.83
N TRP A 167 26.67 -8.02 23.13
CA TRP A 167 25.81 -7.40 22.11
C TRP A 167 26.54 -6.45 21.15
N LYS A 168 27.52 -5.68 21.65
CA LYS A 168 28.34 -4.78 20.82
C LYS A 168 29.24 -5.52 19.84
N ALA A 169 29.69 -6.73 20.18
CA ALA A 169 30.47 -7.56 19.28
C ALA A 169 29.57 -8.08 18.15
N VAL A 170 28.41 -8.65 18.49
CA VAL A 170 27.41 -9.12 17.51
C VAL A 170 27.02 -8.02 16.52
N LEU A 171 26.71 -6.81 17.01
CA LEU A 171 26.40 -5.67 16.14
C LEU A 171 27.56 -5.24 15.24
N ARG A 172 28.80 -5.24 15.78
CA ARG A 172 29.98 -4.87 15.01
C ARG A 172 30.23 -5.86 13.89
N ASP A 173 30.13 -7.15 14.19
CA ASP A 173 30.38 -8.24 13.25
C ASP A 173 29.33 -8.20 12.13
N PHE A 174 28.05 -8.06 12.48
CA PHE A 174 26.97 -7.86 11.51
C PHE A 174 27.23 -6.62 10.63
N TRP A 175 27.49 -5.47 11.23
CA TRP A 175 27.65 -4.22 10.49
C TRP A 175 28.87 -4.24 9.57
N SER A 176 29.98 -4.83 10.02
CA SER A 176 31.21 -4.96 9.24
C SER A 176 31.02 -5.79 7.96
N ALA A 177 30.09 -6.76 7.97
CA ALA A 177 29.76 -7.57 6.81
C ALA A 177 28.64 -6.94 5.95
N PHE A 178 27.66 -6.28 6.57
CA PHE A 178 26.49 -5.73 5.89
C PHE A 178 26.81 -4.44 5.13
N LYS A 179 27.54 -3.52 5.77
CA LYS A 179 27.80 -2.18 5.23
C LYS A 179 28.56 -2.20 3.89
N PRO A 180 29.65 -2.98 3.71
CA PRO A 180 30.32 -3.06 2.42
C PRO A 180 29.37 -3.52 1.31
N ARG A 181 28.51 -4.50 1.60
CA ARG A 181 27.54 -5.01 0.64
C ARG A 181 26.50 -3.95 0.26
N THR A 182 26.04 -3.15 1.22
CA THR A 182 25.16 -2.02 0.93
C THR A 182 25.85 -0.99 0.04
N ASP A 183 27.11 -0.66 0.32
CA ASP A 183 27.88 0.31 -0.46
C ASP A 183 28.11 -0.17 -1.91
N GLU A 184 28.39 -1.46 -2.11
CA GLU A 184 28.49 -2.09 -3.45
C GLU A 184 27.19 -1.96 -4.23
N VAL A 185 26.05 -2.33 -3.63
CA VAL A 185 24.74 -2.28 -4.30
C VAL A 185 24.32 -0.83 -4.60
N LEU A 186 24.68 0.12 -3.72
CA LEU A 186 24.44 1.55 -3.95
C LEU A 186 25.30 2.13 -5.08
N ALA A 187 26.49 1.57 -5.31
CA ALA A 187 27.37 1.95 -6.41
C ALA A 187 26.91 1.37 -7.77
N GLU A 188 26.04 0.37 -7.75
CA GLU A 188 25.52 -0.29 -8.95
C GLU A 188 24.61 0.64 -9.76
N ARG A 189 24.63 0.50 -11.09
CA ARG A 189 23.78 1.32 -11.95
C ARG A 189 22.34 0.81 -11.87
N ASN A 190 21.39 1.74 -11.73
CA ASN A 190 19.95 1.43 -11.77
C ASN A 190 19.54 0.58 -12.99
N THR A 191 20.18 0.77 -14.13
CA THR A 191 19.93 -0.04 -15.34
C THR A 191 20.25 -1.52 -15.11
N ASN A 192 21.40 -1.82 -14.51
CA ASN A 192 21.84 -3.20 -14.23
C ASN A 192 20.93 -3.85 -13.19
N ILE A 193 20.51 -3.07 -12.17
CA ILE A 193 19.54 -3.52 -11.17
C ILE A 193 18.22 -3.90 -11.86
N LEU A 194 17.68 -3.02 -12.71
CA LEU A 194 16.43 -3.27 -13.41
C LEU A 194 16.52 -4.44 -14.39
N GLU A 195 17.64 -4.62 -15.08
CA GLU A 195 17.85 -5.75 -15.96
C GLU A 195 17.83 -7.07 -15.17
N LYS A 196 18.54 -7.12 -14.05
CA LYS A 196 18.54 -8.31 -13.17
C LYS A 196 17.15 -8.59 -12.60
N LEU A 197 16.43 -7.56 -12.15
CA LEU A 197 15.06 -7.71 -11.66
C LEU A 197 14.11 -8.19 -12.75
N ASN A 198 14.23 -7.66 -13.98
CA ASN A 198 13.42 -8.12 -15.11
C ASN A 198 13.68 -9.59 -15.44
N GLU A 199 14.94 -10.03 -15.37
CA GLU A 199 15.34 -11.43 -15.55
C GLU A 199 14.68 -12.32 -14.49
N THR A 200 14.92 -12.04 -13.20
CA THR A 200 14.42 -12.85 -12.07
C THR A 200 12.89 -12.87 -12.00
N LEU A 201 12.24 -11.73 -12.19
CA LEU A 201 10.80 -11.61 -12.08
C LEU A 201 10.06 -11.85 -13.40
N GLY A 202 10.77 -12.21 -14.47
CA GLY A 202 10.21 -12.30 -15.81
C GLY A 202 8.98 -13.22 -15.88
N THR A 203 9.09 -14.42 -15.32
CA THR A 203 8.00 -15.41 -15.29
C THR A 203 6.81 -14.99 -14.44
N PHE A 204 7.02 -14.14 -13.44
CA PHE A 204 5.97 -13.72 -12.50
C PHE A 204 5.27 -12.42 -12.92
N LEU A 205 6.00 -11.47 -13.49
CA LEU A 205 5.46 -10.16 -13.90
C LEU A 205 4.63 -10.27 -15.18
N PHE A 206 5.02 -11.21 -16.03
CA PHE A 206 4.56 -11.34 -17.39
C PHE A 206 3.86 -12.70 -17.53
N LYS A 207 2.53 -12.71 -17.44
CA LYS A 207 1.72 -13.93 -17.63
C LYS A 207 1.77 -14.30 -19.11
N SER A 208 2.25 -15.50 -19.43
CA SER A 208 2.05 -16.10 -20.76
C SER A 208 0.67 -16.73 -20.80
N GLU A 209 -0.22 -16.21 -21.65
CA GLU A 209 -1.45 -16.92 -22.02
C GLU A 209 -1.14 -17.82 -23.22
N GLU A 210 -1.91 -18.89 -23.43
CA GLU A 210 -1.66 -19.87 -24.51
C GLU A 210 -1.65 -19.25 -25.91
N GLU A 211 -2.28 -18.08 -26.09
CA GLU A 211 -2.25 -17.28 -27.33
C GLU A 211 -0.99 -16.42 -27.51
N ASN A 212 -0.18 -16.20 -26.47
CA ASN A 212 0.92 -15.24 -26.47
C ASN A 212 2.25 -15.90 -26.08
N ALA A 213 3.00 -16.34 -27.09
CA ALA A 213 4.22 -17.14 -26.92
C ALA A 213 5.39 -16.39 -26.24
N ASP A 214 5.43 -15.05 -26.27
CA ASP A 214 6.38 -14.25 -25.49
C ASP A 214 5.64 -13.50 -24.36
N PRO A 215 5.83 -13.89 -23.08
CA PRO A 215 5.18 -13.21 -21.96
C PRO A 215 5.52 -11.72 -21.91
N ARG A 216 6.68 -11.29 -22.44
CA ARG A 216 7.05 -9.87 -22.48
C ARG A 216 6.48 -9.09 -23.66
N GLN A 217 5.66 -9.68 -24.52
CA GLN A 217 5.06 -8.96 -25.61
C GLN A 217 4.05 -7.92 -25.09
N CYS A 218 4.12 -6.70 -25.61
CA CYS A 218 3.21 -5.63 -25.22
C CYS A 218 1.82 -5.86 -25.85
N PRO A 219 0.72 -5.88 -25.07
CA PRO A 219 -0.62 -6.09 -25.64
C PRO A 219 -1.09 -4.92 -26.50
N ALA A 220 -0.54 -3.71 -26.29
CA ALA A 220 -0.91 -2.52 -27.04
C ALA A 220 -0.11 -2.31 -28.34
N CYS A 221 0.98 -3.07 -28.56
CA CYS A 221 1.74 -2.96 -29.81
C CYS A 221 2.52 -4.24 -30.12
N GLU A 222 2.52 -4.65 -31.38
CA GLU A 222 3.11 -5.92 -31.82
C GLU A 222 4.64 -6.00 -31.64
N ASN A 223 5.35 -4.86 -31.74
CA ASN A 223 6.81 -4.79 -31.71
C ASN A 223 7.41 -4.32 -30.37
N GLY A 224 6.60 -4.18 -29.32
CA GLY A 224 7.04 -3.65 -28.02
C GLY A 224 7.31 -4.74 -27.00
N ARG A 225 8.37 -4.58 -26.20
CA ARG A 225 8.71 -5.47 -25.08
C ARG A 225 8.41 -4.79 -23.74
N LEU A 226 7.66 -5.47 -22.88
CA LEU A 226 7.36 -5.01 -21.53
C LEU A 226 8.60 -5.14 -20.63
N SER A 227 8.84 -4.11 -19.83
CA SER A 227 9.96 -4.05 -18.90
C SER A 227 9.58 -3.28 -17.63
N LEU A 228 10.17 -3.70 -16.51
CA LEU A 228 10.14 -2.96 -15.25
C LEU A 228 10.90 -1.64 -15.43
N LYS A 229 10.21 -0.53 -15.17
CA LYS A 229 10.75 0.83 -15.19
C LYS A 229 10.49 1.49 -13.84
N THR A 230 11.34 2.45 -13.48
CA THR A 230 11.18 3.26 -12.27
C THR A 230 10.57 4.61 -12.61
N GLY A 231 9.54 5.02 -11.87
CA GLY A 231 8.92 6.34 -11.97
C GLY A 231 8.88 7.05 -10.62
N ARG A 232 8.39 8.30 -10.64
CA ARG A 232 8.24 9.12 -9.42
C ARG A 232 7.27 8.55 -8.36
N TYR A 233 6.44 7.58 -8.76
CA TYR A 233 5.39 6.97 -7.93
C TYR A 233 5.69 5.50 -7.63
N GLY A 234 6.90 5.03 -7.93
CA GLY A 234 7.31 3.63 -7.75
C GLY A 234 7.68 2.95 -9.05
N ALA A 235 7.98 1.65 -8.96
CA ALA A 235 8.20 0.82 -10.12
C ALA A 235 6.88 0.59 -10.87
N PHE A 236 6.96 0.42 -12.19
CA PHE A 236 5.82 0.11 -13.05
C PHE A 236 6.32 -0.69 -14.26
N ILE A 237 5.41 -1.41 -14.92
CA ILE A 237 5.72 -2.09 -16.18
C ILE A 237 5.40 -1.13 -17.31
N GLY A 238 6.33 -0.94 -18.24
CA GLY A 238 6.14 -0.11 -19.41
C GLY A 238 6.70 -0.74 -20.68
N CYS A 239 6.10 -0.39 -21.81
CA CYS A 239 6.60 -0.79 -23.12
C CYS A 239 7.97 -0.17 -23.43
N SER A 240 8.85 -0.91 -24.09
CA SER A 240 10.14 -0.44 -24.60
C SER A 240 9.98 0.63 -25.68
N ASN A 241 8.91 0.56 -26.48
CA ASN A 241 8.67 1.42 -27.64
C ASN A 241 8.10 2.81 -27.30
N TYR A 242 8.37 3.32 -26.09
CA TYR A 242 8.03 4.70 -25.71
C TYR A 242 8.96 5.66 -26.45
N PRO A 243 8.49 6.78 -27.05
CA PRO A 243 7.19 7.44 -26.84
C PRO A 243 6.00 6.95 -27.67
N ASP A 244 6.23 6.09 -28.65
CA ASP A 244 5.24 5.68 -29.66
C ASP A 244 4.16 4.75 -29.08
N CYS A 245 4.56 3.86 -28.16
CA CYS A 245 3.64 3.10 -27.32
C CYS A 245 3.69 3.59 -25.87
N ARG A 246 2.53 4.01 -25.33
CA ARG A 246 2.39 4.54 -23.96
C ARG A 246 1.77 3.54 -22.98
N TYR A 247 1.79 2.26 -23.31
CA TYR A 247 1.29 1.23 -22.41
C TYR A 247 2.10 1.21 -21.10
N THR A 248 1.38 1.33 -19.99
CA THR A 248 1.94 1.24 -18.64
C THR A 248 0.98 0.48 -17.73
N ARG A 249 1.50 -0.47 -16.97
CA ARG A 249 0.79 -1.16 -15.88
C ARG A 249 1.48 -0.81 -14.56
N GLN A 250 0.73 -0.26 -13.61
CA GLN A 250 1.26 -0.03 -12.26
C GLN A 250 1.17 -1.34 -11.47
N PHE A 251 2.09 -1.54 -10.52
CA PHE A 251 1.89 -2.53 -9.47
C PHE A 251 0.82 -1.95 -8.55
N SER A 252 -0.39 -2.48 -8.63
CA SER A 252 -1.52 -2.02 -7.82
C SER A 252 -1.22 -2.23 -6.34
N ASP A 253 -1.52 -1.22 -5.52
CA ASP A 253 -1.40 -1.22 -4.06
C ASP A 253 -2.67 -1.81 -3.39
N ASN A 254 -3.39 -2.66 -4.12
CA ASN A 254 -4.57 -3.41 -3.68
C ASN A 254 -4.94 -4.36 -4.82
N GLY A 255 -4.85 -5.67 -4.57
CA GLY A 255 -5.10 -6.75 -5.52
C GLY A 255 -6.52 -6.86 -6.11
N SER A 256 -7.10 -5.77 -6.62
CA SER A 256 -8.17 -5.83 -7.61
C SER A 256 -7.55 -5.82 -9.00
N ASP A 257 -7.48 -7.01 -9.61
CA ASP A 257 -7.32 -7.15 -11.07
C ASP A 257 -8.42 -6.38 -11.85
N ALA A 258 -9.47 -5.91 -11.18
CA ALA A 258 -10.48 -5.00 -11.73
C ALA A 258 -9.94 -3.60 -12.11
N ALA A 259 -8.83 -3.15 -11.51
CA ALA A 259 -8.18 -1.91 -11.94
C ALA A 259 -7.33 -2.08 -13.21
N ALA A 260 -6.93 -3.32 -13.55
CA ALA A 260 -6.18 -3.62 -14.77
C ALA A 260 -7.09 -3.59 -16.02
N LEU A 261 -8.38 -3.94 -15.89
CA LEU A 261 -9.35 -3.91 -17.00
C LEU A 261 -9.77 -2.50 -17.44
N ALA A 262 -9.48 -1.44 -16.67
CA ALA A 262 -9.73 -0.06 -17.10
C ALA A 262 -8.58 0.55 -17.92
N THR A 263 -7.54 -0.25 -18.22
CA THR A 263 -6.36 0.17 -18.99
C THR A 263 -6.05 -0.68 -20.21
N SER A 264 -6.76 -1.81 -20.42
CA SER A 264 -6.52 -2.69 -21.57
C SER A 264 -7.17 -2.19 -22.87
N ASP A 265 -8.36 -1.58 -22.81
CA ASP A 265 -9.13 -1.14 -23.99
C ASP A 265 -9.52 0.35 -23.94
N GLY A 266 -8.56 1.22 -23.63
CA GLY A 266 -8.86 2.65 -23.55
C GLY A 266 -9.99 2.98 -22.56
N PRO A 267 -10.69 4.12 -22.70
CA PRO A 267 -11.83 4.46 -21.85
C PRO A 267 -12.98 3.45 -22.00
N LYS A 268 -13.39 2.75 -20.93
CA LYS A 268 -14.60 1.91 -20.93
C LYS A 268 -15.82 2.83 -20.99
N ILE A 269 -16.51 2.86 -22.13
CA ILE A 269 -17.70 3.68 -22.35
C ILE A 269 -18.88 2.99 -21.67
N LEU A 270 -19.48 3.64 -20.67
CA LEU A 270 -20.62 3.13 -19.91
C LEU A 270 -21.96 3.43 -20.61
N GLY A 271 -21.98 4.40 -21.52
CA GLY A 271 -23.15 4.81 -22.29
C GLY A 271 -23.15 6.31 -22.58
N GLN A 272 -24.26 6.81 -23.12
CA GLN A 272 -24.47 8.23 -23.39
C GLN A 272 -25.37 8.85 -22.33
N ASP A 273 -25.05 10.09 -21.96
CA ASP A 273 -25.93 10.88 -21.10
C ASP A 273 -27.24 11.24 -21.83
N PRO A 274 -28.43 10.90 -21.30
CA PRO A 274 -29.71 11.18 -21.94
C PRO A 274 -30.00 12.67 -22.18
N GLU A 275 -29.43 13.57 -21.39
CA GLU A 275 -29.69 15.02 -21.51
C GLU A 275 -28.74 15.74 -22.48
N SER A 276 -27.47 15.32 -22.54
CA SER A 276 -26.45 16.01 -23.34
C SER A 276 -25.95 15.22 -24.56
N GLY A 277 -26.28 13.93 -24.67
CA GLY A 277 -25.75 13.03 -25.71
C GLY A 277 -24.24 12.78 -25.61
N ALA A 278 -23.58 13.22 -24.53
CA ALA A 278 -22.14 13.05 -24.35
C ALA A 278 -21.81 11.65 -23.80
N ASP A 279 -20.74 11.05 -24.32
CA ASP A 279 -20.27 9.74 -23.85
C ASP A 279 -19.75 9.80 -22.41
N ILE A 280 -20.17 8.86 -21.57
CA ILE A 280 -19.68 8.68 -20.21
C ILE A 280 -18.64 7.58 -20.23
N SER A 281 -17.41 7.94 -19.84
CA SER A 281 -16.28 7.02 -19.83
C SER A 281 -15.72 6.81 -18.42
N LEU A 282 -15.42 5.55 -18.11
CA LEU A 282 -14.63 5.13 -16.96
C LEU A 282 -13.14 5.14 -17.34
N ARG A 283 -12.32 5.86 -16.56
CA ARG A 283 -10.88 6.04 -16.83
C ARG A 283 -10.05 5.85 -15.57
N ALA A 284 -8.83 5.35 -15.74
CA ALA A 284 -7.84 5.28 -14.67
C ALA A 284 -7.08 6.62 -14.52
N GLY A 285 -7.03 7.16 -13.29
CA GLY A 285 -6.39 8.45 -12.99
C GLY A 285 -5.37 8.38 -11.85
N ARG A 286 -4.59 9.45 -11.69
CA ARG A 286 -3.54 9.58 -10.66
C ARG A 286 -4.03 9.45 -9.20
N PHE A 287 -5.35 9.57 -8.99
CA PHE A 287 -6.00 9.56 -7.67
C PHE A 287 -7.04 8.43 -7.56
N GLY A 288 -6.95 7.42 -8.41
CA GLY A 288 -7.93 6.34 -8.52
C GLY A 288 -8.76 6.40 -9.81
N PRO A 289 -9.65 5.42 -10.03
CA PRO A 289 -10.57 5.42 -11.16
C PRO A 289 -11.54 6.61 -11.07
N TYR A 290 -11.86 7.20 -12.21
CA TYR A 290 -12.75 8.35 -12.32
C TYR A 290 -13.65 8.25 -13.54
N LEU A 291 -14.82 8.87 -13.44
CA LEU A 291 -15.78 9.04 -14.51
C LEU A 291 -15.54 10.38 -15.21
N GLN A 292 -15.69 10.40 -16.52
CA GLN A 292 -15.63 11.62 -17.33
C GLN A 292 -16.80 11.69 -18.30
N LYS A 293 -17.47 12.85 -18.34
CA LYS A 293 -18.53 13.16 -19.30
C LYS A 293 -17.93 13.89 -20.51
N GLY A 294 -18.02 13.28 -21.70
CA GLY A 294 -17.50 13.79 -22.96
C GLY A 294 -15.98 13.74 -23.09
N GLU A 295 -15.49 14.01 -24.30
CA GLU A 295 -14.06 14.23 -24.57
C GLU A 295 -13.68 15.70 -24.42
N ALA A 296 -12.39 15.97 -24.16
CA ALA A 296 -11.91 17.34 -24.12
C ALA A 296 -11.78 17.86 -25.56
N LEU A 297 -12.79 18.60 -26.02
CA LEU A 297 -12.89 19.09 -27.40
C LEU A 297 -11.85 20.17 -27.73
N GLU A 298 -11.31 20.90 -26.74
CA GLU A 298 -10.23 21.88 -26.93
C GLU A 298 -9.15 21.88 -25.82
N LYS A 299 -7.96 22.38 -26.17
CA LYS A 299 -6.75 22.43 -25.33
C LYS A 299 -6.89 23.44 -24.19
N GLY A 300 -7.67 23.11 -23.17
CA GLY A 300 -7.89 23.94 -21.98
C GLY A 300 -9.21 23.68 -21.26
N GLU A 301 -10.18 23.06 -21.93
CA GLU A 301 -11.48 22.76 -21.36
C GLU A 301 -11.43 21.48 -20.53
N LYS A 302 -11.86 21.58 -19.26
CA LYS A 302 -11.87 20.45 -18.33
C LYS A 302 -13.27 19.83 -18.34
N PRO A 303 -13.46 18.64 -18.94
CA PRO A 303 -14.75 17.98 -18.91
C PRO A 303 -15.18 17.69 -17.47
N PRO A 304 -16.49 17.60 -17.18
CA PRO A 304 -16.99 17.18 -15.88
C PRO A 304 -16.43 15.82 -15.49
N ARG A 305 -15.92 15.71 -14.27
CA ARG A 305 -15.31 14.51 -13.72
C ARG A 305 -15.80 14.21 -12.32
N ALA A 306 -16.01 12.94 -12.04
CA ALA A 306 -16.32 12.44 -10.71
C ALA A 306 -15.33 11.33 -10.34
N SER A 307 -14.79 11.38 -9.11
CA SER A 307 -13.93 10.30 -8.60
C SER A 307 -14.81 9.17 -8.08
N ILE A 308 -14.36 7.93 -8.25
CA ILE A 308 -15.08 6.77 -7.73
C ILE A 308 -14.65 6.54 -6.27
N PRO A 309 -15.60 6.45 -5.33
CA PRO A 309 -15.32 6.17 -3.92
C PRO A 309 -14.73 4.76 -3.69
N GLN A 310 -13.98 4.60 -2.60
CA GLN A 310 -13.34 3.32 -2.27
C GLN A 310 -14.34 2.23 -1.83
N ASP A 311 -15.53 2.62 -1.39
CA ASP A 311 -16.59 1.72 -0.93
C ASP A 311 -17.48 1.16 -2.06
N ILE A 312 -17.25 1.57 -3.32
CA ILE A 312 -17.97 1.06 -4.50
C ILE A 312 -17.02 0.20 -5.35
N ALA A 313 -17.42 -1.04 -5.64
CA ALA A 313 -16.67 -1.90 -6.55
C ALA A 313 -16.83 -1.41 -8.01
N ILE A 314 -15.76 -1.53 -8.80
CA ILE A 314 -15.72 -1.04 -10.19
C ILE A 314 -16.75 -1.77 -11.07
N ASP A 315 -17.00 -3.04 -10.79
CA ASP A 315 -17.93 -3.88 -11.56
C ASP A 315 -19.40 -3.49 -11.34
N ASP A 316 -19.70 -2.85 -10.22
CA ASP A 316 -21.06 -2.38 -9.87
C ASP A 316 -21.39 -1.00 -10.48
N ILE A 317 -20.48 -0.42 -11.27
CA ILE A 317 -20.65 0.92 -11.86
C ILE A 317 -21.38 0.80 -13.20
N ASP A 318 -22.69 1.09 -13.15
CA ASP A 318 -23.56 1.22 -14.31
C ASP A 318 -23.76 2.68 -14.74
N LEU A 319 -24.43 2.89 -15.88
CA LEU A 319 -24.75 4.23 -16.41
C LEU A 319 -25.58 5.08 -15.41
N PRO A 320 -26.64 4.55 -14.76
CA PRO A 320 -27.38 5.26 -13.71
C PRO A 320 -26.51 5.73 -12.54
N MET A 321 -25.62 4.88 -12.01
CA MET A 321 -24.72 5.22 -10.92
C MET A 321 -23.69 6.25 -11.36
N ALA A 322 -23.16 6.14 -12.58
CA ALA A 322 -22.22 7.10 -13.14
C ALA A 322 -22.82 8.51 -13.25
N LEU A 323 -24.08 8.62 -13.66
CA LEU A 323 -24.83 9.88 -13.70
C LEU A 323 -25.05 10.48 -12.30
N LYS A 324 -25.34 9.64 -11.29
CA LYS A 324 -25.45 10.09 -9.89
C LYS A 324 -24.14 10.66 -9.36
N LEU A 325 -23.01 10.04 -9.66
CA LEU A 325 -21.70 10.52 -9.22
C LEU A 325 -21.29 11.82 -9.94
N LEU A 326 -21.62 11.96 -11.23
CA LEU A 326 -21.33 13.15 -12.03
C LEU A 326 -22.21 14.37 -11.71
N SER A 327 -23.36 14.17 -11.06
CA SER A 327 -24.26 15.26 -10.64
C SER A 327 -23.92 15.88 -9.28
N LEU A 328 -22.90 15.36 -8.59
CA LEU A 328 -22.38 15.96 -7.37
C LEU A 328 -21.65 17.29 -7.68
N PRO A 329 -21.78 18.34 -6.85
CA PRO A 329 -22.36 18.35 -5.50
C PRO A 329 -23.90 18.42 -5.46
N ARG A 330 -24.52 17.60 -4.61
CA ARG A 330 -25.99 17.57 -4.40
C ARG A 330 -26.40 18.62 -3.36
N GLU A 331 -27.39 19.44 -3.66
CA GLU A 331 -28.01 20.35 -2.68
C GLU A 331 -28.97 19.57 -1.76
N VAL A 332 -28.75 19.62 -0.45
CA VAL A 332 -29.59 18.96 0.56
C VAL A 332 -30.75 19.86 0.99
N GLY A 333 -30.53 21.18 0.97
CA GLY A 333 -31.53 22.21 1.30
C GLY A 333 -30.93 23.40 2.06
N MET A 334 -31.80 24.26 2.58
CA MET A 334 -31.41 25.45 3.36
C MET A 334 -31.20 25.09 4.84
N HIS A 335 -30.06 25.49 5.40
CA HIS A 335 -29.76 25.27 6.81
C HIS A 335 -30.73 26.06 7.71
N PRO A 336 -31.32 25.45 8.76
CA PRO A 336 -32.42 26.05 9.53
C PRO A 336 -32.03 27.33 10.28
N GLU A 337 -30.77 27.48 10.69
CA GLU A 337 -30.31 28.64 11.46
C GLU A 337 -29.69 29.76 10.60
N SER A 338 -29.10 29.41 9.45
CA SER A 338 -28.31 30.36 8.65
C SER A 338 -29.00 30.73 7.33
N GLY A 339 -30.03 29.99 6.92
CA GLY A 339 -30.76 30.20 5.66
C GLY A 339 -29.93 29.95 4.40
N LYS A 340 -28.73 29.36 4.51
CA LYS A 340 -27.81 29.12 3.39
C LYS A 340 -27.82 27.66 2.95
N PRO A 341 -27.51 27.36 1.67
CA PRO A 341 -27.58 26.01 1.15
C PRO A 341 -26.50 25.10 1.75
N VAL A 342 -26.89 23.85 2.01
CA VAL A 342 -26.01 22.77 2.44
C VAL A 342 -25.79 21.82 1.27
N PHE A 343 -24.54 21.51 0.95
CA PHE A 343 -24.17 20.60 -0.13
C PHE A 343 -23.62 19.29 0.41
N ALA A 344 -24.00 18.16 -0.22
CA ALA A 344 -23.38 16.86 0.01
C ALA A 344 -22.45 16.53 -1.16
N ASN A 345 -21.21 16.13 -0.86
CA ASN A 345 -20.19 15.85 -1.86
C ASN A 345 -19.17 14.81 -1.36
N ILE A 346 -18.34 14.32 -2.26
CA ILE A 346 -17.28 13.34 -1.97
C ILE A 346 -15.92 13.99 -2.24
N GLY A 347 -15.06 13.96 -1.22
CA GLY A 347 -13.74 14.57 -1.28
C GLY A 347 -12.63 13.56 -1.12
N ARG A 348 -11.38 14.03 -1.15
CA ARG A 348 -10.19 13.19 -0.95
C ARG A 348 -10.14 12.41 0.37
N TYR A 349 -10.93 12.82 1.37
CA TYR A 349 -11.00 12.20 2.69
C TYR A 349 -12.33 11.49 2.94
N GLY A 350 -13.11 11.26 1.88
CA GLY A 350 -14.39 10.58 1.92
C GLY A 350 -15.61 11.51 1.81
N PRO A 351 -16.82 10.92 1.95
CA PRO A 351 -18.11 11.60 1.95
C PRO A 351 -18.25 12.71 3.01
N TYR A 352 -18.79 13.88 2.61
CA TYR A 352 -19.00 15.00 3.52
C TYR A 352 -20.20 15.88 3.15
N VAL A 353 -20.71 16.61 4.14
CA VAL A 353 -21.61 17.75 3.96
C VAL A 353 -20.85 19.05 4.18
N GLN A 354 -21.13 20.05 3.36
CA GLN A 354 -20.54 21.38 3.43
C GLN A 354 -21.61 22.43 3.63
N HIS A 355 -21.40 23.25 4.64
CA HIS A 355 -22.13 24.49 4.85
C HIS A 355 -21.11 25.61 5.04
N GLU A 356 -21.00 26.48 4.04
CA GLU A 356 -19.97 27.52 3.96
C GLU A 356 -18.53 26.97 4.09
N LYS A 357 -17.86 27.26 5.23
CA LYS A 357 -16.50 26.82 5.56
C LYS A 357 -16.48 25.64 6.54
N THR A 358 -17.65 25.13 6.90
CA THR A 358 -17.82 24.02 7.84
C THR A 358 -18.10 22.74 7.07
N TYR A 359 -17.44 21.65 7.49
CA TYR A 359 -17.50 20.34 6.86
C TYR A 359 -17.90 19.31 7.91
N GLY A 360 -18.94 18.52 7.63
CA GLY A 360 -19.37 17.37 8.43
C GLY A 360 -19.04 16.07 7.69
N LYS A 361 -18.50 15.07 8.39
CA LYS A 361 -18.18 13.77 7.78
C LYS A 361 -19.45 12.90 7.69
N LEU A 362 -19.65 12.24 6.56
CA LEU A 362 -20.66 11.18 6.38
C LEU A 362 -20.00 9.80 6.47
N SER A 363 -20.80 8.78 6.75
CA SER A 363 -20.35 7.41 7.05
C SER A 363 -20.09 6.57 5.80
N SER A 364 -20.88 6.73 4.74
CA SER A 364 -20.77 6.00 3.48
C SER A 364 -21.09 6.87 2.27
N THR A 365 -20.75 6.40 1.07
CA THR A 365 -21.11 7.07 -0.19
C THR A 365 -22.61 7.09 -0.41
N GLU A 366 -23.33 6.03 -0.04
CA GLU A 366 -24.79 5.95 -0.16
C GLU A 366 -25.49 7.03 0.68
N GLU A 367 -24.92 7.39 1.84
CA GLU A 367 -25.42 8.47 2.68
C GLU A 367 -25.37 9.83 1.94
N VAL A 368 -24.43 10.06 1.02
CA VAL A 368 -24.36 11.33 0.25
C VAL A 368 -25.63 11.54 -0.59
N PHE A 369 -26.18 10.46 -1.15
CA PHE A 369 -27.33 10.52 -2.04
C PHE A 369 -28.67 10.56 -1.29
N SER A 370 -28.70 10.07 -0.05
CA SER A 370 -29.91 9.95 0.77
C SER A 370 -29.97 10.90 1.96
N VAL A 371 -28.85 11.57 2.33
CA VAL A 371 -28.79 12.46 3.49
C VAL A 371 -29.87 13.54 3.41
N GLY A 372 -30.62 13.66 4.51
CA GLY A 372 -31.59 14.74 4.74
C GLY A 372 -31.03 15.82 5.66
N MET A 373 -31.74 16.95 5.76
CA MET A 373 -31.29 18.15 6.50
C MET A 373 -30.95 17.84 7.97
N ASN A 374 -31.76 17.05 8.67
CA ASN A 374 -31.55 16.72 10.08
C ASN A 374 -30.19 16.04 10.31
N ARG A 375 -29.82 15.12 9.41
CA ARG A 375 -28.54 14.40 9.48
C ARG A 375 -27.37 15.29 9.08
N ALA A 376 -27.56 16.17 8.09
CA ALA A 376 -26.55 17.13 7.66
C ALA A 376 -26.19 18.14 8.77
N VAL A 377 -27.19 18.69 9.47
CA VAL A 377 -26.98 19.60 10.61
C VAL A 377 -26.27 18.88 11.76
N ALA A 378 -26.66 17.65 12.08
CA ALA A 378 -25.98 16.84 13.10
C ALA A 378 -24.49 16.61 12.75
N ALA A 379 -24.19 16.24 11.49
CA ALA A 379 -22.82 16.03 11.04
C ALA A 379 -21.97 17.32 11.08
N LEU A 380 -22.57 18.48 10.80
CA LEU A 380 -21.92 19.78 10.91
C LEU A 380 -21.66 20.19 12.37
N ALA A 381 -22.60 19.88 13.28
CA ALA A 381 -22.50 20.19 14.71
C ALA A 381 -21.44 19.34 15.44
N GLU A 382 -21.33 18.05 15.11
CA GLU A 382 -20.30 17.16 15.68
C GLU A 382 -18.88 17.67 15.39
N ARG A 383 -18.67 18.24 14.20
CA ARG A 383 -17.36 18.81 13.82
C ARG A 383 -17.09 20.17 14.49
N ALA A 384 -18.12 20.92 14.86
CA ALA A 384 -17.99 22.14 15.66
C ALA A 384 -17.56 21.84 17.11
N LYS A 385 -18.05 20.72 17.69
CA LYS A 385 -17.62 20.22 19.01
C LYS A 385 -16.20 19.63 19.01
N GLY A 386 -15.76 19.07 17.88
CA GLY A 386 -14.41 18.52 17.69
C GLY A 386 -13.29 19.55 17.58
N ARG A 387 -13.59 20.85 17.65
CA ARG A 387 -12.59 21.91 17.82
C ARG A 387 -12.14 21.90 19.28
N ALA A 388 -11.24 20.99 19.61
CA ALA A 388 -10.58 20.94 20.91
C ALA A 388 -10.14 22.37 21.32
N PRO A 389 -10.42 22.82 22.55
CA PRO A 389 -9.92 24.11 23.01
C PRO A 389 -8.39 24.09 22.90
N ALA A 390 -7.81 25.22 22.48
CA ALA A 390 -6.37 25.41 22.50
C ALA A 390 -5.82 24.97 23.87
N LYS A 391 -4.78 24.13 23.84
CA LYS A 391 -3.95 23.66 24.98
C LYS A 391 -4.29 24.37 26.29
N ALA A 392 -4.94 23.69 27.23
CA ALA A 392 -5.40 24.25 28.48
C ALA A 392 -4.25 24.96 29.22
N GLU A 393 -4.33 26.29 29.29
CA GLU A 393 -3.48 27.13 30.14
C GLU A 393 -3.95 26.90 31.60
N MET A 394 -3.09 26.36 32.47
CA MET A 394 -3.47 26.05 33.86
C MET A 394 -3.34 27.28 34.78
N LYS A 395 -2.26 28.06 34.64
CA LYS A 395 -1.97 29.23 35.48
C LYS A 395 -1.05 30.20 34.73
N ALA A 396 -1.41 31.48 34.68
CA ALA A 396 -0.52 32.54 34.19
C ALA A 396 0.24 33.12 35.39
N LEU A 397 1.58 33.01 35.40
CA LEU A 397 2.42 33.46 36.51
C LEU A 397 2.79 34.95 36.41
N GLY A 398 2.58 35.58 35.25
CA GLY A 398 2.89 37.00 35.00
C GLY A 398 4.14 37.19 34.14
N ASP A 399 4.62 38.43 34.04
CA ASP A 399 5.79 38.78 33.22
C ASP A 399 7.11 38.46 33.92
N HIS A 400 8.04 37.85 33.18
CA HIS A 400 9.37 37.52 33.70
C HIS A 400 10.18 38.80 34.00
N PRO A 401 10.83 38.90 35.18
CA PRO A 401 11.51 40.14 35.63
C PRO A 401 12.66 40.64 34.74
N GLU A 402 13.29 39.79 33.91
CA GLU A 402 14.41 40.17 33.05
C GLU A 402 14.01 40.35 31.57
N THR A 403 13.01 39.61 31.10
CA THR A 403 12.62 39.58 29.68
C THR A 403 11.29 40.27 29.40
N GLY A 404 10.51 40.60 30.44
CA GLY A 404 9.22 41.30 30.34
C GLY A 404 8.15 40.54 29.55
N LYS A 405 8.31 39.23 29.37
CA LYS A 405 7.38 38.37 28.63
C LYS A 405 6.64 37.41 29.57
N PRO A 406 5.40 37.02 29.26
CA PRO A 406 4.56 36.23 30.15
C PRO A 406 5.08 34.80 30.31
N VAL A 407 5.10 34.32 31.55
CA VAL A 407 5.38 32.93 31.95
C VAL A 407 4.05 32.23 32.22
N ARG A 408 3.82 31.08 31.58
CA ARG A 408 2.57 30.31 31.68
C ARG A 408 2.83 28.86 32.04
N VAL A 409 1.99 28.28 32.90
CA VAL A 409 1.95 26.84 33.18
C VAL A 409 0.91 26.20 32.27
N MET A 410 1.33 25.19 31.53
CA MET A 410 0.55 24.51 30.50
C MET A 410 0.46 23.02 30.81
N ASP A 411 -0.65 22.39 30.41
CA ASP A 411 -0.72 20.93 30.39
C ASP A 411 -0.17 20.36 29.08
N GLY A 412 0.56 19.24 29.16
CA GLY A 412 1.27 18.66 28.02
C GLY A 412 1.27 17.14 28.02
N ARG A 413 1.53 16.54 26.85
CA ARG A 413 1.59 15.08 26.64
C ARG A 413 2.54 14.33 27.60
N TYR A 414 3.54 15.03 28.14
CA TYR A 414 4.57 14.47 29.01
C TYR A 414 4.50 15.00 30.45
N GLY A 415 3.36 15.59 30.85
CA GLY A 415 3.13 16.22 32.14
C GLY A 415 3.17 17.76 32.08
N PRO A 416 2.84 18.43 33.21
CA PRO A 416 2.78 19.89 33.31
C PRO A 416 4.13 20.54 32.99
N TYR A 417 4.10 21.70 32.31
CA TYR A 417 5.32 22.42 31.95
C TYR A 417 5.13 23.94 32.03
N VAL A 418 6.20 24.64 32.38
CA VAL A 418 6.28 26.10 32.29
C VAL A 418 6.77 26.47 30.90
N SER A 419 6.05 27.37 30.24
CA SER A 419 6.38 27.93 28.94
C SER A 419 6.78 29.40 29.08
N HIS A 420 7.94 29.74 28.55
CA HIS A 420 8.42 31.11 28.40
C HIS A 420 9.01 31.29 26.99
N ASP A 421 8.34 32.11 26.16
CA ASP A 421 8.71 32.39 24.76
C ASP A 421 8.85 31.11 23.90
N LYS A 422 10.08 30.62 23.70
CA LYS A 422 10.39 29.38 22.94
C LYS A 422 10.83 28.22 23.82
N ILE A 423 10.93 28.44 25.12
CA ILE A 423 11.49 27.48 26.09
C ILE A 423 10.34 26.89 26.88
N ASN A 424 10.20 25.56 26.80
CA ASN A 424 9.21 24.81 27.54
C ASN A 424 9.94 23.93 28.54
N ALA A 425 9.75 24.11 29.84
CA ALA A 425 10.40 23.32 30.89
C ALA A 425 9.39 22.47 31.66
N THR A 426 9.58 21.15 31.61
CA THR A 426 8.71 20.15 32.23
C THR A 426 8.91 20.17 33.75
N LEU A 427 7.82 20.15 34.51
CA LEU A 427 7.87 20.09 35.96
C LEU A 427 8.29 18.67 36.44
N PRO A 428 9.05 18.56 37.54
CA PRO A 428 9.27 17.28 38.22
C PRO A 428 7.94 16.66 38.68
N LYS A 429 7.90 15.32 38.75
CA LYS A 429 6.67 14.57 39.08
C LYS A 429 6.10 14.86 40.48
N ASP A 430 6.92 15.42 41.37
CA ASP A 430 6.55 15.70 42.77
C ASP A 430 6.17 17.17 43.01
N THR A 431 6.05 17.99 41.96
CA THR A 431 5.74 19.42 42.08
C THR A 431 4.30 19.72 41.63
N ASP A 432 3.50 20.35 42.49
CA ASP A 432 2.13 20.76 42.18
C ASP A 432 2.11 21.96 41.20
N PRO A 433 1.51 21.82 39.99
CA PRO A 433 1.45 22.88 38.99
C PRO A 433 0.65 24.13 39.41
N LEU A 434 -0.28 24.00 40.36
CA LEU A 434 -1.16 25.10 40.80
C LEU A 434 -0.52 25.92 41.93
N ALA A 435 0.34 25.31 42.74
CA ALA A 435 1.07 25.95 43.83
C ALA A 435 2.42 26.55 43.39
N LEU A 436 2.79 26.44 42.11
CA LEU A 436 4.05 26.97 41.60
C LEU A 436 4.07 28.51 41.67
N GLU A 437 5.13 29.04 42.27
CA GLU A 437 5.44 30.48 42.38
C GLU A 437 6.44 30.92 41.29
N MET A 438 6.49 32.23 40.99
CA MET A 438 7.32 32.77 39.90
C MET A 438 8.80 32.40 40.04
N ASP A 439 9.36 32.47 41.25
CA ASP A 439 10.78 32.20 41.49
C ASP A 439 11.16 30.74 41.16
N GLN A 440 10.30 29.78 41.51
CA GLN A 440 10.50 28.38 41.20
C GLN A 440 10.39 28.09 39.68
N ALA A 441 9.51 28.82 39.00
CA ALA A 441 9.38 28.73 37.54
C ALA A 441 10.64 29.23 36.82
N LEU A 442 11.29 30.28 37.35
CA LEU A 442 12.56 30.80 36.83
C LEU A 442 13.72 29.82 37.02
N ASP A 443 13.81 29.17 38.17
CA ASP A 443 14.84 28.15 38.43
C ASP A 443 14.72 26.95 37.49
N ILE A 444 13.49 26.48 37.24
CA ILE A 444 13.22 25.36 36.32
C ILE A 444 13.55 25.75 34.87
N LEU A 445 13.23 26.99 34.47
CA LEU A 445 13.60 27.52 33.15
C LEU A 445 15.11 27.68 33.00
N ALA A 446 15.80 28.21 34.02
CA ALA A 446 17.25 28.37 34.04
C ALA A 446 17.98 27.01 34.00
N ALA A 447 17.52 26.02 34.77
CA ALA A 447 18.06 24.66 34.75
C ALA A 447 17.91 24.01 33.37
N LYS A 448 16.81 24.29 32.66
CA LYS A 448 16.61 23.78 31.29
C LYS A 448 17.44 24.51 30.26
N ILE A 449 17.64 25.82 30.40
CA ILE A 449 18.56 26.61 29.57
C ILE A 449 20.00 26.06 29.74
N ALA A 450 20.43 25.80 30.98
CA ALA A 450 21.73 25.23 31.29
C ALA A 450 21.93 23.82 30.70
N LYS A 451 20.90 22.97 30.72
CA LYS A 451 20.96 21.61 30.14
C LYS A 451 20.82 21.56 28.62
N SER A 452 20.18 22.55 28.00
CA SER A 452 19.89 22.55 26.55
C SER A 452 20.90 23.32 25.70
N GLY A 453 21.89 23.97 26.31
CA GLY A 453 22.94 24.71 25.60
C GLY A 453 22.42 25.92 24.79
N GLN A 454 21.16 26.32 24.96
CA GLN A 454 20.59 27.50 24.30
C GLN A 454 21.03 28.76 25.04
N SER A 455 21.91 29.56 24.43
CA SER A 455 22.33 30.85 24.98
C SER A 455 21.15 31.86 25.06
N PRO A 456 21.12 32.77 26.05
CA PRO A 456 20.14 33.84 26.10
C PRO A 456 20.27 34.74 24.87
N ALA A 457 19.14 35.14 24.30
CA ALA A 457 19.09 36.08 23.18
C ALA A 457 19.84 37.38 23.54
N LYS A 458 21.00 37.61 22.91
CA LYS A 458 21.75 38.86 23.03
C LYS A 458 20.89 40.05 22.57
N LYS A 459 20.92 41.12 23.38
CA LYS A 459 20.46 42.48 23.06
C LYS A 459 20.86 42.88 21.63
N ALA A 460 19.88 43.29 20.83
CA ALA A 460 20.12 43.93 19.55
C ALA A 460 20.83 45.29 19.77
N PRO A 461 21.95 45.59 19.09
CA PRO A 461 22.50 46.93 19.10
C PRO A 461 21.59 47.89 18.34
N ALA A 462 21.42 49.07 18.92
CA ALA A 462 20.60 50.16 18.43
C ALA A 462 20.95 50.59 16.99
N LYS A 463 19.90 50.94 16.23
CA LYS A 463 19.97 51.59 14.92
C LYS A 463 20.86 52.85 14.99
N LYS A 464 21.94 52.88 14.20
CA LYS A 464 22.59 54.14 13.80
C LYS A 464 21.96 54.65 12.50
N ALA A 465 21.67 55.95 12.51
CA ALA A 465 21.07 56.74 11.43
C ALA A 465 21.90 56.74 10.13
N PRO A 466 21.27 56.97 8.97
CA PRO A 466 21.95 56.92 7.68
C PRO A 466 22.81 58.17 7.45
N ALA A 467 24.10 57.98 7.21
CA ALA A 467 25.01 59.04 6.77
C ALA A 467 25.11 59.08 5.23
N LYS A 468 25.19 60.31 4.74
CA LYS A 468 25.03 60.80 3.35
C LYS A 468 25.95 60.16 2.30
N LYS A 469 25.41 60.04 1.08
CA LYS A 469 26.11 59.79 -0.20
C LYS A 469 26.96 60.99 -0.65
N ALA A 470 28.11 60.71 -1.27
CA ALA A 470 28.50 61.05 -2.66
C ALA A 470 30.05 61.06 -2.80
N PRO A 471 30.64 61.00 -4.01
CA PRO A 471 30.28 60.23 -5.21
C PRO A 471 31.50 59.45 -5.79
N ALA A 472 31.28 58.28 -6.38
CA ALA A 472 32.30 57.62 -7.22
C ALA A 472 31.97 57.81 -8.71
N LYS A 473 32.97 58.29 -9.45
CA LYS A 473 32.93 58.64 -10.87
C LYS A 473 32.81 57.41 -11.78
N THR A 474 31.87 57.55 -12.72
CA THR A 474 31.84 57.13 -14.14
C THR A 474 32.93 56.17 -14.66
N ALA A 475 32.49 55.02 -15.16
CA ALA A 475 33.05 54.36 -16.34
C ALA A 475 31.90 53.81 -17.20
N ALA A 476 32.06 53.91 -18.52
CA ALA A 476 31.00 54.03 -19.51
C ALA A 476 30.32 52.71 -19.93
N LYS A 477 29.04 52.82 -20.28
CA LYS A 477 28.25 51.84 -21.04
C LYS A 477 28.65 51.83 -22.53
N LYS A 478 28.73 50.64 -23.12
CA LYS A 478 28.54 50.38 -24.57
C LYS A 478 27.75 49.07 -24.73
N PRO A 479 27.05 48.84 -25.86
CA PRO A 479 25.60 48.67 -25.83
C PRO A 479 25.13 47.31 -26.40
N ALA A 480 23.83 47.06 -26.18
CA ALA A 480 23.05 45.96 -26.72
C ALA A 480 23.14 45.84 -28.25
N ALA A 481 23.35 44.61 -28.75
CA ALA A 481 23.28 44.27 -30.16
C ALA A 481 21.81 44.21 -30.63
N LYS A 482 21.49 45.02 -31.63
CA LYS A 482 20.21 45.02 -32.36
C LYS A 482 20.25 44.06 -33.55
N LYS A 483 19.08 43.48 -33.82
CA LYS A 483 18.63 42.84 -35.08
C LYS A 483 18.99 43.64 -36.35
N ALA A 484 19.25 42.90 -37.43
CA ALA A 484 19.05 43.31 -38.82
C ALA A 484 18.83 42.04 -39.70
N PRO A 485 18.40 42.12 -40.98
CA PRO A 485 17.02 41.84 -41.37
C PRO A 485 16.86 40.73 -42.44
N ALA A 486 15.60 40.40 -42.73
CA ALA A 486 15.14 39.44 -43.73
C ALA A 486 15.62 39.73 -45.16
N LYS A 487 15.91 38.67 -45.94
CA LYS A 487 16.01 38.69 -47.40
C LYS A 487 14.97 37.73 -48.02
N LYS A 488 14.22 38.28 -48.98
CA LYS A 488 13.22 37.63 -49.84
C LYS A 488 13.86 36.66 -50.85
N PRO A 489 13.09 35.72 -51.45
CA PRO A 489 13.59 34.62 -52.26
C PRO A 489 13.72 34.99 -53.75
N ALA A 490 14.64 34.32 -54.45
CA ALA A 490 14.79 34.39 -55.89
C ALA A 490 14.27 33.11 -56.56
N ALA A 491 13.51 33.30 -57.63
CA ALA A 491 12.88 32.26 -58.45
C ALA A 491 13.84 31.62 -59.46
N LYS A 492 13.58 30.35 -59.82
CA LYS A 492 13.86 29.79 -61.16
C LYS A 492 12.68 28.93 -61.62
N LYS A 493 12.41 29.06 -62.92
CA LYS A 493 11.23 28.66 -63.72
C LYS A 493 11.46 27.26 -64.39
N PRO A 494 10.57 26.73 -65.27
CA PRO A 494 10.01 25.37 -65.13
C PRO A 494 10.28 24.43 -66.32
N ALA A 495 9.94 23.15 -66.18
CA ALA A 495 9.62 22.15 -67.25
C ALA A 495 9.51 20.76 -66.60
N VAL A 496 8.76 19.73 -67.03
CA VAL A 496 7.74 19.44 -68.06
C VAL A 496 7.05 18.12 -67.61
N LYS A 497 5.82 17.87 -68.08
CA LYS A 497 4.94 16.72 -67.78
C LYS A 497 5.36 15.36 -68.40
N LYS A 498 4.97 14.29 -67.67
CA LYS A 498 4.50 12.92 -68.08
C LYS A 498 5.52 11.96 -68.76
N PRO A 499 5.28 10.62 -68.83
CA PRO A 499 4.03 9.88 -68.57
C PRO A 499 4.13 8.61 -67.69
N ALA A 500 2.96 7.98 -67.53
CA ALA A 500 2.67 6.73 -66.83
C ALA A 500 3.07 5.45 -67.58
N ALA A 501 3.29 4.36 -66.85
CA ALA A 501 3.16 2.95 -67.28
C ALA A 501 2.94 2.09 -66.01
N LYS A 502 1.75 1.50 -65.78
CA LYS A 502 1.21 0.18 -66.20
C LYS A 502 1.84 -1.06 -65.53
N LYS A 503 0.92 -1.88 -64.98
CA LYS A 503 0.97 -3.26 -64.47
C LYS A 503 1.84 -4.26 -65.26
N ALA A 504 2.43 -5.22 -64.53
CA ALA A 504 2.52 -6.68 -64.81
C ALA A 504 3.32 -7.32 -63.63
N SER A 505 2.71 -8.10 -62.74
CA SER A 505 2.51 -9.57 -62.78
C SER A 505 3.78 -10.43 -62.72
N GLY A 506 3.86 -11.33 -61.72
CA GLY A 506 4.34 -12.70 -61.93
C GLY A 506 5.59 -13.16 -61.16
N ALA A 507 5.31 -14.00 -60.15
CA ALA A 507 5.92 -15.32 -59.89
C ALA A 507 7.38 -15.48 -59.42
N SER A 508 7.48 -16.22 -58.31
CA SER A 508 8.39 -17.33 -58.00
C SER A 508 9.90 -17.09 -58.03
N SER A 509 10.54 -17.14 -56.86
CA SER A 509 11.29 -18.31 -56.37
C SER A 509 11.72 -18.11 -54.93
#